data_AF-A0A9D9WGH3-F1
#
_entry.id   AF-A0A9D9WGH3-F1
#
_cell.length_a   1.000
_cell.length_b   1.000
_cell.length_c   1.000
_cell.angle_alpha   90.00
_cell.angle_beta   90.00
_cell.angle_gamma   90.00
#
_symmetry.space_group_name_H-M   'P 1'
#
loop_
_entity.id
_entity.type
_entity.pdbx_description
1 polymer ?
#
loop_
_entity_poly.entity_id
_entity_poly.type
_entity_poly.pdbx_seq_one_letter_code
_entity_poly.pdbx_strand_id
1 'polypeptide(L)'
;MTQPMLRAMYEACAQDQATAAEWVWHLPDDLALTTLASWLAYLSTLPLNRPLQLWLRHGDKQSQPTGAATLFRDYLSAAPGLNTLIINPNLRLSLWLGEGTPQWPALAPRTACYSLRSDPPAGFHPLEPNPTATPPWYAAAPASEVQHVCIVGAGIAGASTAYALATQGVKVTVLEQGQVAGAASGNRQGLIYAKISPHLTEQSQLLLSGYGFTLRLLHALLPERQAWDDCGVLHLDVTAQEQKRNQALARWPYPELFTPLSQAQASARAGLSLPSGGLFWPQGAWLHPPSLIAKLLAHPNIQVHEQYRVSRIEHGDGAWRVSSHQGDQASHSASHLVLCQGHLARQFLDLQHLPLTPVRGQVTHRPRPLDQAPLRIALSGHSYVSPPWQDQYCFGASFQAHVTDTALTVTEEAANLSQLDALCPDLAQAFGDAPTPAGKAAIRCDSHDHLPVVGPIGPRPRLQADYAELAIDKTRAIATPCSFYPNLYVNTAHGTRGLATAPLCGFAVAHELLGHSSTLSDAMRQALHPHRFWIRQIIRRQG
;
A
#
# COMPACT_ATOMS: atom_id res chain seq x y z
N MET A 1 8.21 -10.58 31.75
CA MET A 1 8.78 -9.22 31.53
C MET A 1 7.64 -8.24 31.32
N THR A 2 7.62 -7.11 32.05
CA THR A 2 6.52 -6.12 32.03
C THR A 2 6.93 -4.83 31.30
N GLN A 3 5.99 -4.02 30.83
CA GLN A 3 6.27 -2.72 30.17
C GLN A 3 7.20 -1.79 30.99
N PRO A 4 7.13 -1.74 32.34
CA PRO A 4 8.06 -0.98 33.18
C PRO A 4 9.51 -1.48 33.12
N MET A 5 9.77 -2.78 32.97
CA MET A 5 11.14 -3.28 32.73
C MET A 5 11.66 -2.76 31.39
N LEU A 6 10.86 -2.84 30.33
CA LEU A 6 11.23 -2.32 29.00
C LEU A 6 11.50 -0.81 29.04
N ARG A 7 10.75 -0.05 29.84
CA ARG A 7 10.96 1.38 30.06
C ARG A 7 12.25 1.68 30.84
N ALA A 8 12.50 0.99 31.95
CA ALA A 8 13.73 1.16 32.73
C ALA A 8 14.98 0.82 31.90
N MET A 9 14.89 -0.18 31.03
CA MET A 9 15.95 -0.53 30.07
C MET A 9 16.17 0.56 29.01
N TYR A 10 15.10 1.15 28.49
CA TYR A 10 15.19 2.32 27.59
C TYR A 10 15.86 3.51 28.28
N GLU A 11 15.47 3.81 29.52
CA GLU A 11 16.01 4.93 30.31
C GLU A 11 17.50 4.73 30.63
N ALA A 12 17.93 3.50 30.93
CA ALA A 12 19.34 3.15 31.10
C ALA A 12 20.15 3.33 29.79
N CYS A 13 19.56 2.97 28.65
CA CYS A 13 20.19 3.12 27.33
C CYS A 13 20.28 4.60 26.89
N ALA A 14 19.29 5.42 27.24
CA ALA A 14 19.27 6.85 26.92
C ALA A 14 20.40 7.63 27.62
N GLN A 15 20.95 7.07 28.71
CA GLN A 15 22.04 7.66 29.48
C GLN A 15 23.44 7.23 28.97
N ASP A 16 23.53 6.24 28.07
CA ASP A 16 24.80 5.73 27.52
C ASP A 16 25.24 6.53 26.27
N GLN A 17 26.54 6.80 26.14
CA GLN A 17 27.14 7.60 25.05
C GLN A 17 27.48 6.77 23.79
N ALA A 18 27.18 5.46 23.76
CA ALA A 18 27.44 4.59 22.62
C ALA A 18 26.58 4.89 21.36
N THR A 19 27.14 4.73 20.16
CA THR A 19 26.51 5.08 18.86
C THR A 19 25.35 4.16 18.44
N ALA A 20 25.28 2.95 18.99
CA ALA A 20 24.20 1.98 18.81
C ALA A 20 24.10 1.10 20.07
N ALA A 21 22.90 0.62 20.39
CA ALA A 21 22.67 -0.28 21.51
C ALA A 21 22.20 -1.64 21.01
N GLU A 22 22.85 -2.71 21.47
CA GLU A 22 22.48 -4.08 21.16
C GLU A 22 22.09 -4.81 22.44
N TRP A 23 20.91 -5.42 22.46
CA TRP A 23 20.43 -6.18 23.60
C TRP A 23 20.33 -7.66 23.24
N VAL A 24 20.79 -8.52 24.16
CA VAL A 24 20.61 -9.97 24.03
C VAL A 24 19.53 -10.40 25.01
N TRP A 25 18.41 -10.86 24.45
CA TRP A 25 17.28 -11.41 25.18
C TRP A 25 17.26 -12.92 25.09
N HIS A 26 17.19 -13.55 26.25
CA HIS A 26 16.85 -14.96 26.35
C HIS A 26 15.32 -15.06 26.40
N LEU A 27 14.72 -15.69 25.40
CA LEU A 27 13.29 -15.97 25.42
C LEU A 27 13.04 -17.25 26.20
N PRO A 28 12.00 -17.29 27.05
CA PRO A 28 11.43 -18.55 27.52
C PRO A 28 10.90 -19.37 26.34
N ASP A 29 11.12 -20.68 26.38
CA ASP A 29 10.68 -21.63 25.31
C ASP A 29 9.15 -21.66 25.14
N ASP A 30 8.40 -21.23 26.16
CA ASP A 30 6.94 -21.21 26.23
C ASP A 30 6.32 -19.81 26.02
N LEU A 31 7.11 -18.82 25.58
CA LEU A 31 6.60 -17.45 25.42
C LEU A 31 5.44 -17.39 24.42
N ALA A 32 4.27 -16.97 24.91
CA ALA A 32 3.10 -16.75 24.09
C ALA A 32 3.34 -15.67 23.03
N LEU A 33 2.89 -15.93 21.81
CA LEU A 33 2.99 -15.00 20.66
C LEU A 33 2.37 -13.64 20.96
N THR A 34 1.24 -13.63 21.66
CA THR A 34 0.53 -12.41 22.08
C THR A 34 1.38 -11.55 23.00
N THR A 35 2.18 -12.18 23.86
CA THR A 35 3.12 -11.50 24.76
C THR A 35 4.28 -10.88 23.99
N LEU A 36 4.90 -11.64 23.06
CA LEU A 36 5.95 -11.10 22.20
C LEU A 36 5.43 -9.94 21.35
N ALA A 37 4.26 -10.10 20.72
CA ALA A 37 3.63 -9.06 19.92
C ALA A 37 3.34 -7.78 20.74
N SER A 38 2.87 -7.94 21.99
CA SER A 38 2.65 -6.82 22.92
C SER A 38 3.94 -6.08 23.26
N TRP A 39 5.06 -6.80 23.48
CA TRP A 39 6.36 -6.17 23.74
C TRP A 39 6.89 -5.42 22.53
N LEU A 40 6.80 -6.02 21.33
CA LEU A 40 7.25 -5.38 20.10
C LEU A 40 6.41 -4.14 19.77
N ALA A 41 5.09 -4.22 19.97
CA ALA A 41 4.19 -3.08 19.84
C ALA A 41 4.60 -1.95 20.80
N TYR A 42 4.81 -2.26 22.08
CA TYR A 42 5.26 -1.27 23.05
C TYR A 42 6.61 -0.63 22.68
N LEU A 43 7.63 -1.44 22.36
CA LEU A 43 8.94 -0.94 21.94
C LEU A 43 8.87 -0.08 20.69
N SER A 44 7.97 -0.40 19.75
CA SER A 44 7.78 0.39 18.54
C SER A 44 7.20 1.79 18.79
N THR A 45 6.57 2.01 19.96
CA THR A 45 6.05 3.32 20.39
C THR A 45 7.08 4.18 21.13
N LEU A 46 8.19 3.59 21.58
CA LEU A 46 9.22 4.35 22.28
C LEU A 46 9.99 5.24 21.29
N PRO A 47 10.30 6.50 21.67
CA PRO A 47 11.09 7.40 20.85
C PRO A 47 12.56 6.96 20.85
N LEU A 48 12.85 5.91 20.08
CA LEU A 48 14.20 5.39 19.90
C LEU A 48 14.98 6.39 19.05
N ASN A 49 15.83 7.19 19.68
CA ASN A 49 16.72 8.14 18.98
C ASN A 49 17.93 7.44 18.32
N ARG A 50 18.08 6.13 18.53
CA ARG A 50 19.17 5.29 18.01
C ARG A 50 18.64 3.91 17.62
N PRO A 51 19.28 3.21 16.66
CA PRO A 51 18.92 1.85 16.32
C PRO A 51 19.14 0.91 17.51
N LEU A 52 18.09 0.17 17.85
CA LEU A 52 18.08 -0.91 18.83
C LEU A 52 18.03 -2.23 18.07
N GLN A 53 19.02 -3.09 18.31
CA GLN A 53 19.00 -4.47 17.83
C GLN A 53 18.75 -5.42 18.99
N LEU A 54 17.66 -6.17 18.88
CA LEU A 54 17.27 -7.21 19.82
C LEU A 54 17.71 -8.56 19.26
N TRP A 55 18.58 -9.24 19.98
CA TRP A 55 18.95 -10.61 19.70
C TRP A 55 18.09 -11.54 20.55
N LEU A 56 17.34 -12.42 19.90
CA LEU A 56 16.60 -13.48 20.55
C LEU A 56 17.49 -14.73 20.58
N ARG A 57 17.85 -15.19 21.78
CA ARG A 57 18.58 -16.44 21.98
C ARG A 57 17.64 -17.52 22.52
N HIS A 58 17.54 -18.62 21.80
CA HIS A 58 16.94 -19.87 22.28
C HIS A 58 17.97 -20.67 23.10
N GLY A 59 17.53 -21.33 24.17
CA GLY A 59 18.39 -22.07 25.10
C GLY A 59 19.05 -23.32 24.50
N ASP A 60 20.13 -23.76 25.15
CA ASP A 60 20.83 -25.01 24.83
C ASP A 60 20.10 -26.24 25.42
N LYS A 61 20.11 -27.32 24.61
CA LYS A 61 19.74 -28.73 24.88
C LYS A 61 18.25 -29.12 24.90
N GLN A 62 17.87 -29.80 23.81
CA GLN A 62 16.83 -30.83 23.68
C GLN A 62 15.35 -30.43 23.72
N SER A 63 14.97 -29.20 24.02
CA SER A 63 13.58 -28.74 23.82
C SER A 63 13.32 -28.39 22.34
N GLN A 64 12.24 -28.94 21.75
CA GLN A 64 11.70 -28.37 20.51
C GLN A 64 11.16 -26.97 20.84
N PRO A 65 11.46 -25.94 20.03
CA PRO A 65 10.92 -24.62 20.28
C PRO A 65 9.38 -24.71 20.26
N THR A 66 8.72 -23.98 21.15
CA THR A 66 7.26 -23.82 21.16
C THR A 66 6.87 -22.34 21.04
N GLY A 67 5.61 -22.06 20.69
CA GLY A 67 5.09 -20.69 20.66
C GLY A 67 5.80 -19.76 19.68
N ALA A 68 6.23 -18.59 20.18
CA ALA A 68 6.80 -17.54 19.35
C ALA A 68 8.11 -17.94 18.65
N ALA A 69 8.95 -18.74 19.31
CA ALA A 69 10.22 -19.22 18.73
C ALA A 69 10.00 -20.16 17.53
N THR A 70 8.92 -20.96 17.54
CA THR A 70 8.55 -21.88 16.45
C THR A 70 8.18 -21.09 15.19
N LEU A 71 7.24 -20.16 15.34
CA LEU A 71 6.74 -19.34 14.23
C LEU A 71 7.85 -18.47 13.62
N PHE A 72 8.74 -17.94 14.46
CA PHE A 72 9.84 -17.12 13.98
C PHE A 72 10.91 -17.96 13.26
N ARG A 73 11.22 -19.16 13.76
CA ARG A 73 12.06 -20.14 13.06
C ARG A 73 11.43 -20.53 11.72
N ASP A 74 10.15 -20.85 11.70
CA ASP A 74 9.43 -21.28 10.50
C ASP A 74 9.40 -20.14 9.45
N TYR A 75 9.18 -18.90 9.89
CA TYR A 75 9.26 -17.70 9.05
C TYR A 75 10.66 -17.49 8.43
N LEU A 76 11.73 -17.60 9.21
CA LEU A 76 13.11 -17.46 8.70
C LEU A 76 13.51 -18.65 7.81
N SER A 77 13.01 -19.85 8.11
CA SER A 77 13.23 -21.04 7.27
C SER A 77 12.54 -20.93 5.91
N ALA A 78 11.41 -20.21 5.84
CA ALA A 78 10.71 -19.90 4.60
C ALA A 78 11.38 -18.77 3.79
N ALA A 79 12.38 -18.07 4.36
CA ALA A 79 13.13 -16.99 3.72
C ALA A 79 14.65 -17.14 3.94
N PRO A 80 15.31 -18.10 3.26
CA PRO A 80 16.73 -18.38 3.46
C PRO A 80 17.61 -17.14 3.20
N GLY A 81 18.37 -16.70 4.20
CA GLY A 81 19.26 -15.53 4.15
C GLY A 81 18.80 -14.32 4.95
N LEU A 82 17.54 -14.30 5.42
CA LEU A 82 17.06 -13.30 6.35
C LEU A 82 17.24 -13.82 7.78
N ASN A 83 18.12 -13.19 8.58
CA ASN A 83 18.31 -13.53 10.01
C ASN A 83 17.71 -12.46 10.95
N THR A 84 17.16 -11.39 10.37
CA THR A 84 16.72 -10.19 11.07
C THR A 84 15.39 -9.69 10.51
N LEU A 85 14.40 -9.53 11.38
CA LEU A 85 13.15 -8.82 11.12
C LEU A 85 13.32 -7.35 11.49
N ILE A 86 13.06 -6.45 10.55
CA ILE A 86 13.06 -5.01 10.79
C ILE A 86 11.63 -4.60 11.15
N ILE A 87 11.44 -4.10 12.37
CA ILE A 87 10.12 -3.69 12.87
C ILE A 87 9.87 -2.23 12.53
N ASN A 88 10.88 -1.38 12.76
CA ASN A 88 10.90 0.01 12.34
C ASN A 88 12.36 0.47 12.14
N PRO A 89 12.63 1.70 11.67
CA PRO A 89 13.99 2.18 11.39
C PRO A 89 14.96 2.08 12.57
N ASN A 90 14.43 2.12 13.79
CA ASN A 90 15.20 2.13 15.03
C ASN A 90 15.01 0.85 15.84
N LEU A 91 14.31 -0.16 15.34
CA LEU A 91 14.06 -1.42 16.05
C LEU A 91 14.22 -2.62 15.11
N ARG A 92 15.23 -3.44 15.37
CA ARG A 92 15.54 -4.68 14.65
C ARG A 92 15.46 -5.86 15.61
N LEU A 93 14.97 -6.99 15.11
CA LEU A 93 14.84 -8.24 15.85
C LEU A 93 15.55 -9.34 15.09
N SER A 94 16.61 -9.93 15.67
CA SER A 94 17.35 -11.03 15.06
C SER A 94 17.21 -12.29 15.91
N LEU A 95 16.95 -13.43 15.29
CA LEU A 95 16.90 -14.71 16.00
C LEU A 95 18.22 -15.46 15.79
N TRP A 96 18.80 -15.96 16.87
CA TRP A 96 19.93 -16.88 16.81
C TRP A 96 19.50 -18.28 17.25
N LEU A 97 19.74 -19.25 16.36
CA LEU A 97 19.51 -20.68 16.57
C LEU A 97 20.86 -21.36 16.38
N GLY A 98 21.52 -21.82 17.46
CA GLY A 98 22.80 -22.50 17.33
C GLY A 98 23.28 -23.17 18.61
N GLU A 99 24.23 -24.08 18.47
CA GLU A 99 25.05 -24.59 19.57
C GLU A 99 26.32 -23.73 19.71
N GLY A 100 26.73 -23.45 20.95
CA GLY A 100 28.00 -22.79 21.28
C GLY A 100 27.91 -21.30 21.62
N THR A 101 29.03 -20.75 22.09
CA THR A 101 29.16 -19.30 22.34
C THR A 101 29.10 -18.58 21.00
N PRO A 102 28.13 -17.68 20.75
CA PRO A 102 28.05 -16.96 19.50
C PRO A 102 29.38 -16.27 19.17
N GLN A 103 29.96 -16.59 18.02
CA GLN A 103 30.94 -15.71 17.39
C GLN A 103 30.17 -14.53 16.83
N TRP A 104 29.81 -13.59 17.71
CA TRP A 104 29.21 -12.32 17.31
C TRP A 104 30.10 -11.69 16.24
N PRO A 105 29.58 -11.24 15.09
CA PRO A 105 30.38 -10.43 14.17
C PRO A 105 30.93 -9.28 14.97
N ALA A 106 32.26 -9.21 15.10
CA ALA A 106 32.99 -8.43 16.10
C ALA A 106 32.24 -7.15 16.50
N LEU A 107 31.49 -7.24 17.61
CA LEU A 107 30.87 -6.08 18.22
C LEU A 107 32.01 -5.11 18.47
N ALA A 108 31.96 -3.94 17.84
CA ALA A 108 32.99 -2.93 18.06
C ALA A 108 33.14 -2.73 19.58
N PRO A 109 34.33 -2.41 20.12
CA PRO A 109 34.59 -2.38 21.57
C PRO A 109 33.79 -1.35 22.38
N ARG A 110 32.76 -0.73 21.79
CA ARG A 110 31.94 0.36 22.33
C ARG A 110 30.45 -0.01 22.47
N THR A 111 30.08 -1.29 22.36
CA THR A 111 28.68 -1.74 22.51
C THR A 111 28.46 -2.30 23.93
N ALA A 112 27.63 -1.64 24.73
CA ALA A 112 27.19 -2.19 26.02
C ALA A 112 26.23 -3.37 25.78
N CYS A 113 26.59 -4.56 26.28
CA CYS A 113 25.79 -5.77 26.15
C CYS A 113 25.17 -6.13 27.50
N TYR A 114 23.83 -6.20 27.57
CA TYR A 114 23.09 -6.55 28.79
C TYR A 114 22.53 -7.97 28.69
N SER A 115 22.77 -8.80 29.70
CA SER A 115 22.22 -10.16 29.83
C SER A 115 21.32 -10.24 31.08
N LEU A 116 20.05 -10.61 30.91
CA LEU A 116 19.08 -10.78 31.99
C LEU A 116 18.93 -12.27 32.32
N ARG A 117 19.14 -12.66 33.58
CA ARG A 117 19.13 -14.06 34.04
C ARG A 117 18.23 -14.39 35.25
N SER A 118 17.37 -13.52 35.76
CA SER A 118 16.55 -13.88 36.93
C SER A 118 15.21 -13.13 37.07
N ASP A 119 14.26 -13.82 37.74
CA ASP A 119 12.86 -13.44 38.00
C ASP A 119 12.65 -12.11 38.76
N PRO A 120 11.47 -11.47 38.62
CA PRO A 120 11.20 -10.15 39.17
C PRO A 120 11.17 -10.13 40.71
N PRO A 121 11.63 -9.06 41.37
CA PRO A 121 11.58 -8.93 42.82
C PRO A 121 10.14 -8.90 43.35
N ALA A 122 9.92 -9.53 44.50
CA ALA A 122 8.63 -9.60 45.18
C ALA A 122 8.15 -8.20 45.61
N GLY A 123 6.89 -7.86 45.30
CA GLY A 123 6.25 -6.57 45.63
C GLY A 123 5.82 -5.72 44.42
N PHE A 124 5.92 -6.24 43.19
CA PHE A 124 5.52 -5.51 41.99
C PHE A 124 4.06 -5.76 41.63
N HIS A 125 3.23 -4.72 41.63
CA HIS A 125 1.87 -4.76 41.11
C HIS A 125 1.84 -4.24 39.66
N PRO A 126 1.14 -4.91 38.72
CA PRO A 126 1.02 -4.43 37.35
C PRO A 126 0.25 -3.10 37.33
N LEU A 127 0.82 -2.08 36.67
CA LEU A 127 0.02 -0.97 36.17
C LEU A 127 -0.69 -1.45 34.90
N GLU A 128 -2.01 -1.30 34.85
CA GLU A 128 -2.80 -1.64 33.66
C GLU A 128 -2.34 -0.82 32.44
N PRO A 129 -2.33 -1.42 31.24
CA PRO A 129 -1.96 -0.72 30.02
C PRO A 129 -2.90 0.46 29.79
N ASN A 130 -2.34 1.65 29.60
CA ASN A 130 -3.12 2.84 29.24
C ASN A 130 -3.53 2.74 27.76
N PRO A 131 -4.80 2.44 27.43
CA PRO A 131 -5.25 2.40 26.05
C PRO A 131 -5.54 3.84 25.64
N THR A 132 -4.74 4.46 24.76
CA THR A 132 -5.31 5.57 23.98
C THR A 132 -6.33 4.95 23.03
N ALA A 133 -7.58 4.89 23.50
CA ALA A 133 -8.70 4.32 22.78
C ALA A 133 -8.76 4.91 21.36
N THR A 134 -8.90 4.05 20.35
CA THR A 134 -9.13 4.49 18.97
C THR A 134 -10.33 5.44 18.96
N PRO A 135 -10.21 6.65 18.39
CA PRO A 135 -11.33 7.57 18.33
C PRO A 135 -12.56 6.91 17.68
N PRO A 136 -13.79 7.15 18.17
CA PRO A 136 -14.95 6.39 17.70
C PRO A 136 -15.20 6.45 16.19
N TRP A 137 -14.86 7.57 15.54
CA TRP A 137 -15.00 7.75 14.09
C TRP A 137 -14.00 6.95 13.24
N TYR A 138 -13.02 6.30 13.88
CA TYR A 138 -12.07 5.34 13.29
C TYR A 138 -12.22 3.93 13.87
N ALA A 139 -13.23 3.71 14.71
CA ALA A 139 -13.50 2.37 15.24
C ALA A 139 -13.89 1.42 14.10
N ALA A 140 -13.68 0.12 14.31
CA ALA A 140 -14.19 -0.89 13.40
C ALA A 140 -15.72 -0.79 13.32
N ALA A 141 -16.27 -1.00 12.12
CA ALA A 141 -17.71 -1.12 11.98
C ALA A 141 -18.24 -2.33 12.78
N PRO A 142 -19.50 -2.30 13.28
CA PRO A 142 -20.08 -3.42 13.99
C PRO A 142 -20.01 -4.71 13.17
N ALA A 143 -19.51 -5.78 13.77
CA ALA A 143 -19.37 -7.06 13.10
C ALA A 143 -20.75 -7.66 12.75
N SER A 144 -20.85 -8.24 11.56
CA SER A 144 -22.01 -9.02 11.12
C SER A 144 -21.56 -10.20 10.26
N GLU A 145 -22.46 -11.16 10.01
CA GLU A 145 -22.11 -12.36 9.24
C GLU A 145 -21.88 -12.04 7.74
N VAL A 146 -20.68 -12.35 7.25
CA VAL A 146 -20.30 -12.15 5.84
C VAL A 146 -20.76 -13.32 4.98
N GLN A 147 -22.03 -13.29 4.57
CA GLN A 147 -22.62 -14.32 3.70
C GLN A 147 -22.29 -14.11 2.20
N HIS A 148 -22.42 -12.88 1.71
CA HIS A 148 -22.20 -12.51 0.31
C HIS A 148 -21.83 -11.05 0.20
N VAL A 149 -20.79 -10.74 -0.58
CA VAL A 149 -20.31 -9.38 -0.80
C VAL A 149 -20.58 -8.97 -2.24
N CYS A 150 -21.26 -7.84 -2.42
CA CYS A 150 -21.37 -7.17 -3.71
C CYS A 150 -20.28 -6.10 -3.81
N ILE A 151 -19.53 -6.10 -4.91
CA ILE A 151 -18.48 -5.12 -5.21
C ILE A 151 -18.88 -4.38 -6.47
N VAL A 152 -18.88 -3.05 -6.43
CA VAL A 152 -19.20 -2.24 -7.61
C VAL A 152 -17.92 -1.63 -8.18
N GLY A 153 -17.59 -2.02 -9.41
CA GLY A 153 -16.39 -1.65 -10.17
C GLY A 153 -15.39 -2.81 -10.29
N ALA A 154 -15.05 -3.20 -11.52
CA ALA A 154 -14.09 -4.27 -11.83
C ALA A 154 -12.71 -3.74 -12.25
N GLY A 155 -12.27 -2.62 -11.65
CA GLY A 155 -10.89 -2.16 -11.70
C GLY A 155 -9.98 -2.89 -10.70
N ILE A 156 -8.71 -2.48 -10.60
CA ILE A 156 -7.73 -3.14 -9.72
C ILE A 156 -8.17 -3.19 -8.25
N ALA A 157 -8.83 -2.15 -7.74
CA ALA A 157 -9.34 -2.11 -6.38
C ALA A 157 -10.43 -3.16 -6.15
N GLY A 158 -11.45 -3.20 -7.01
CA GLY A 158 -12.54 -4.16 -6.92
C GLY A 158 -12.08 -5.60 -7.10
N ALA A 159 -11.23 -5.86 -8.10
CA ALA A 159 -10.69 -7.20 -8.35
C ALA A 159 -9.82 -7.70 -7.18
N SER A 160 -9.00 -6.84 -6.59
CA SER A 160 -8.17 -7.22 -5.43
C SER A 160 -9.02 -7.50 -4.19
N THR A 161 -10.04 -6.67 -3.93
CA THR A 161 -10.99 -6.93 -2.83
C THR A 161 -11.77 -8.23 -3.06
N ALA A 162 -12.24 -8.46 -4.29
CA ALA A 162 -12.96 -9.68 -4.66
C ALA A 162 -12.10 -10.93 -4.43
N TYR A 163 -10.87 -10.91 -4.92
CA TYR A 163 -9.91 -12.01 -4.75
C TYR A 163 -9.60 -12.29 -3.28
N ALA A 164 -9.34 -11.23 -2.50
CA ALA A 164 -9.04 -11.36 -1.06
C ALA A 164 -10.20 -12.00 -0.28
N LEU A 165 -11.45 -11.64 -0.59
CA LEU A 165 -12.64 -12.25 0.02
C LEU A 165 -12.85 -13.69 -0.46
N ALA A 166 -12.74 -13.92 -1.77
CA ALA A 166 -13.04 -15.18 -2.40
C ALA A 166 -12.08 -16.31 -1.97
N THR A 167 -10.80 -15.97 -1.77
CA THR A 167 -9.78 -16.89 -1.22
C THR A 167 -10.02 -17.28 0.23
N GLN A 168 -10.86 -16.53 0.96
CA GLN A 168 -11.34 -16.87 2.30
C GLN A 168 -12.70 -17.59 2.27
N GLY A 169 -13.15 -18.04 1.09
CA GLY A 169 -14.40 -18.80 0.95
C GLY A 169 -15.67 -17.95 0.78
N VAL A 170 -15.55 -16.62 0.77
CA VAL A 170 -16.71 -15.71 0.65
C VAL A 170 -17.21 -15.68 -0.79
N LYS A 171 -18.53 -15.75 -0.99
CA LYS A 171 -19.15 -15.51 -2.29
C LYS A 171 -19.09 -14.02 -2.63
N VAL A 172 -18.71 -13.69 -3.86
CA VAL A 172 -18.56 -12.31 -4.32
C VAL A 172 -19.26 -12.11 -5.66
N THR A 173 -20.06 -11.05 -5.76
CA THR A 173 -20.56 -10.54 -7.05
C THR A 173 -19.85 -9.24 -7.37
N VAL A 174 -19.25 -9.13 -8.55
CA VAL A 174 -18.60 -7.92 -9.05
C VAL A 174 -19.44 -7.35 -10.18
N LEU A 175 -19.86 -6.09 -10.04
CA LEU A 175 -20.70 -5.40 -11.02
C LEU A 175 -19.87 -4.33 -11.75
N GLU A 176 -19.81 -4.40 -13.07
CA GLU A 176 -19.04 -3.50 -13.92
C GLU A 176 -19.93 -2.88 -15.00
N GLN A 177 -19.92 -1.55 -15.12
CA GLN A 177 -20.77 -0.83 -16.06
C GLN A 177 -20.38 -1.05 -17.53
N GLY A 178 -19.11 -1.32 -17.80
CA GLY A 178 -18.58 -1.57 -19.13
C GLY A 178 -17.92 -2.94 -19.20
N GLN A 179 -16.65 -2.95 -19.60
CA GLN A 179 -15.79 -4.14 -19.57
C GLN A 179 -14.88 -4.12 -18.34
N VAL A 180 -14.52 -5.30 -17.85
CA VAL A 180 -13.52 -5.50 -16.80
C VAL A 180 -12.24 -4.77 -17.18
N ALA A 181 -11.68 -4.04 -16.20
CA ALA A 181 -10.51 -3.17 -16.40
C ALA A 181 -10.67 -2.09 -17.50
N GLY A 182 -11.85 -1.83 -18.06
CA GLY A 182 -12.04 -0.97 -19.23
C GLY A 182 -11.65 0.51 -19.02
N ALA A 183 -11.73 1.01 -17.78
CA ALA A 183 -11.44 2.41 -17.44
C ALA A 183 -9.95 2.65 -17.09
N ALA A 184 -9.66 3.36 -15.99
CA ALA A 184 -8.30 3.73 -15.58
C ALA A 184 -7.36 2.55 -15.31
N SER A 185 -7.92 1.37 -14.98
CA SER A 185 -7.15 0.14 -14.80
C SER A 185 -6.84 -0.59 -16.12
N GLY A 186 -7.16 -0.01 -17.28
CA GLY A 186 -6.98 -0.68 -18.57
C GLY A 186 -5.89 -0.09 -19.44
N ASN A 187 -4.87 0.51 -18.84
CA ASN A 187 -3.69 0.93 -19.58
C ASN A 187 -2.95 -0.31 -20.13
N ARG A 188 -2.15 -0.12 -21.18
CA ARG A 188 -1.35 -1.20 -21.74
C ARG A 188 -0.22 -1.62 -20.81
N GLN A 189 0.51 -0.65 -20.25
CA GLN A 189 1.55 -0.91 -19.26
C GLN A 189 1.47 0.18 -18.20
N GLY A 190 1.66 -0.19 -16.94
CA GLY A 190 1.79 0.73 -15.81
C GLY A 190 2.97 0.34 -14.94
N LEU A 191 3.63 1.33 -14.33
CA LEU A 191 4.79 1.09 -13.48
C LEU A 191 4.39 0.73 -12.05
N ILE A 192 5.18 -0.15 -11.45
CA ILE A 192 5.09 -0.60 -10.06
C ILE A 192 6.44 -0.33 -9.41
N TYR A 193 6.52 0.77 -8.68
CA TYR A 193 7.64 1.11 -7.79
C TYR A 193 7.16 2.15 -6.77
N ALA A 194 7.93 2.36 -5.70
CA ALA A 194 7.54 3.29 -4.65
C ALA A 194 8.18 4.68 -4.87
N LYS A 195 7.50 5.59 -5.58
CA LYS A 195 7.91 7.01 -5.65
C LYS A 195 7.69 7.69 -4.29
N ILE A 196 8.67 7.57 -3.39
CA ILE A 196 8.60 8.05 -2.00
C ILE A 196 9.31 9.38 -1.77
N SER A 197 8.93 10.02 -0.67
CA SER A 197 9.64 11.15 -0.07
C SER A 197 10.82 10.65 0.77
N PRO A 198 11.89 11.46 0.96
CA PRO A 198 12.95 11.17 1.93
C PRO A 198 12.46 11.22 3.39
N HIS A 199 11.25 11.72 3.62
CA HIS A 199 10.56 11.64 4.90
C HIS A 199 9.55 10.49 4.87
N LEU A 200 9.55 9.65 5.91
CA LEU A 200 8.70 8.47 6.01
C LEU A 200 7.23 8.82 6.35
N THR A 201 6.58 9.54 5.44
CA THR A 201 5.15 9.87 5.50
C THR A 201 4.27 8.63 5.37
N GLU A 202 2.99 8.74 5.71
CA GLU A 202 1.99 7.69 5.53
C GLU A 202 1.92 7.25 4.07
N GLN A 203 1.99 8.19 3.12
CA GLN A 203 2.05 7.86 1.71
C GLN A 203 3.29 7.04 1.36
N SER A 204 4.46 7.39 1.92
CA SER A 204 5.70 6.65 1.67
C SER A 204 5.63 5.23 2.24
N GLN A 205 5.09 5.08 3.45
CA GLN A 205 4.88 3.78 4.09
C GLN A 205 3.90 2.91 3.29
N LEU A 206 2.76 3.47 2.87
CA LEU A 206 1.77 2.76 2.07
C LEU A 206 2.36 2.30 0.74
N LEU A 207 3.15 3.16 0.09
CA LEU A 207 3.75 2.83 -1.20
C LEU A 207 4.79 1.73 -1.07
N LEU A 208 5.68 1.77 -0.07
CA LEU A 208 6.65 0.70 0.17
C LEU A 208 5.97 -0.65 0.46
N SER A 209 4.98 -0.65 1.35
CA SER A 209 4.23 -1.85 1.70
C SER A 209 3.43 -2.40 0.53
N GLY A 210 2.70 -1.52 -0.17
CA GLY A 210 1.85 -1.89 -1.30
C GLY A 210 2.64 -2.37 -2.52
N TYR A 211 3.76 -1.72 -2.80
CA TYR A 211 4.71 -2.15 -3.83
C TYR A 211 5.19 -3.59 -3.59
N GLY A 212 5.76 -3.88 -2.42
CA GLY A 212 6.25 -5.21 -2.09
C GLY A 212 5.13 -6.26 -2.07
N PHE A 213 3.94 -5.88 -1.59
CA PHE A 213 2.76 -6.73 -1.61
C PHE A 213 2.34 -7.10 -3.04
N THR A 214 2.27 -6.11 -3.93
CA THR A 214 1.84 -6.30 -5.32
C THR A 214 2.84 -7.16 -6.09
N LEU A 215 4.15 -6.98 -5.89
CA LEU A 215 5.16 -7.83 -6.51
C LEU A 215 5.01 -9.30 -6.12
N ARG A 216 4.81 -9.59 -4.82
CA ARG A 216 4.54 -10.97 -4.36
C ARG A 216 3.29 -11.55 -5.01
N LEU A 217 2.23 -10.75 -5.15
CA LEU A 217 1.01 -11.15 -5.82
C LEU A 217 1.25 -11.47 -7.31
N LEU A 218 2.05 -10.67 -8.00
CA LEU A 218 2.43 -10.91 -9.39
C LEU A 218 3.24 -12.20 -9.55
N HIS A 219 4.25 -12.43 -8.71
CA HIS A 219 5.02 -13.67 -8.74
C HIS A 219 4.13 -14.90 -8.47
N ALA A 220 3.17 -14.80 -7.55
CA ALA A 220 2.28 -15.91 -7.22
C ALA A 220 1.24 -16.19 -8.31
N LEU A 221 0.65 -15.14 -8.90
CA LEU A 221 -0.49 -15.27 -9.81
C LEU A 221 -0.11 -15.33 -11.29
N LEU A 222 1.01 -14.73 -11.67
CA LEU A 222 1.51 -14.63 -13.03
C LEU A 222 3.00 -15.03 -13.10
N PRO A 223 3.37 -16.25 -12.66
CA PRO A 223 4.78 -16.67 -12.55
C PRO A 223 5.53 -16.66 -13.88
N GLU A 224 4.82 -16.81 -15.00
CA GLU A 224 5.38 -16.85 -16.36
C GLU A 224 5.85 -15.49 -16.89
N ARG A 225 5.54 -14.38 -16.19
CA ARG A 225 5.99 -13.02 -16.56
C ARG A 225 5.71 -12.61 -18.02
N GLN A 226 4.64 -13.14 -18.62
CA GLN A 226 4.30 -12.84 -20.02
C GLN A 226 3.72 -11.42 -20.21
N ALA A 227 3.15 -10.84 -19.16
CA ALA A 227 2.41 -9.58 -19.21
C ALA A 227 2.92 -8.57 -18.16
N TRP A 228 4.11 -8.81 -17.63
CA TRP A 228 4.79 -7.95 -16.67
C TRP A 228 6.25 -8.35 -16.56
N ASP A 229 7.11 -7.45 -16.11
CA ASP A 229 8.52 -7.73 -15.86
C ASP A 229 9.03 -6.84 -14.74
N ASP A 230 9.79 -7.42 -13.81
CA ASP A 230 10.53 -6.74 -12.72
C ASP A 230 11.92 -6.31 -13.20
N CYS A 231 12.02 -5.84 -14.45
CA CYS A 231 13.24 -5.36 -15.10
C CYS A 231 13.94 -4.21 -14.35
N GLY A 232 13.29 -3.64 -13.35
CA GLY A 232 13.70 -2.46 -12.63
C GLY A 232 13.08 -1.18 -13.18
N VAL A 233 12.96 -0.18 -12.30
CA VAL A 233 12.52 1.18 -12.65
C VAL A 233 13.62 2.17 -12.28
N LEU A 234 14.11 2.93 -13.24
CA LEU A 234 15.01 4.06 -12.98
C LEU A 234 14.20 5.36 -12.90
N HIS A 235 14.25 6.01 -11.73
CA HIS A 235 13.68 7.34 -11.60
C HIS A 235 14.78 8.40 -11.79
N LEU A 236 14.74 9.06 -12.95
CA LEU A 236 15.76 9.98 -13.44
C LEU A 236 15.79 11.31 -12.69
N ASP A 237 16.97 11.91 -12.64
CA ASP A 237 17.20 13.27 -12.14
C ASP A 237 16.90 14.31 -13.23
N VAL A 238 15.65 14.36 -13.73
CA VAL A 238 15.29 15.30 -14.81
C VAL A 238 15.09 16.74 -14.33
N THR A 239 14.94 16.95 -13.02
CA THR A 239 14.92 18.28 -12.38
C THR A 239 15.77 18.34 -11.13
N ALA A 240 16.16 19.55 -10.72
CA ALA A 240 16.86 19.79 -9.47
C ALA A 240 16.09 19.28 -8.23
N GLN A 241 14.75 19.29 -8.27
CA GLN A 241 13.93 18.76 -7.19
C GLN A 241 14.01 17.23 -7.11
N GLU A 242 13.95 16.52 -8.24
CA GLU A 242 14.12 15.07 -8.29
C GLU A 242 15.53 14.65 -7.90
N GLN A 243 16.54 15.38 -8.37
CA GLN A 243 17.93 15.17 -7.98
C GLN A 243 18.12 15.29 -6.47
N LYS A 244 17.61 16.36 -5.85
CA LYS A 244 17.67 16.54 -4.39
C LYS A 244 16.95 15.41 -3.65
N ARG A 245 15.77 14.99 -4.14
CA ARG A 245 14.99 13.88 -3.56
C ARG A 245 15.76 12.56 -3.62
N ASN A 246 16.30 12.23 -4.79
CA ASN A 246 17.07 11.01 -5.03
C ASN A 246 18.37 10.97 -4.21
N GLN A 247 19.09 12.09 -4.12
CA GLN A 247 20.28 12.21 -3.25
C GLN A 247 19.96 12.04 -1.76
N ALA A 248 18.82 12.56 -1.30
CA ALA A 248 18.40 12.39 0.09
C ALA A 248 18.02 10.92 0.38
N LEU A 249 17.30 10.26 -0.54
CA LEU A 249 16.96 8.85 -0.42
C LEU A 249 18.18 7.94 -0.51
N ALA A 250 19.16 8.24 -1.36
CA ALA A 250 20.39 7.46 -1.48
C ALA A 250 21.20 7.36 -0.18
N ARG A 251 20.89 8.18 0.83
CA ARG A 251 21.50 8.12 2.18
C ARG A 251 20.76 7.17 3.12
N TRP A 252 19.59 6.66 2.73
CA TRP A 252 18.87 5.66 3.51
C TRP A 252 19.66 4.34 3.53
N PRO A 253 19.65 3.61 4.66
CA PRO A 253 20.44 2.39 4.83
C PRO A 253 19.76 1.14 4.21
N TYR A 254 19.15 1.27 3.02
CA TYR A 254 18.38 0.20 2.34
C TYR A 254 18.77 0.05 0.85
N PRO A 255 20.03 -0.31 0.55
CA PRO A 255 20.51 -0.45 -0.82
C PRO A 255 19.76 -1.50 -1.65
N GLU A 256 19.09 -2.45 -1.00
CA GLU A 256 18.24 -3.47 -1.61
C GLU A 256 16.92 -2.91 -2.16
N LEU A 257 16.46 -1.77 -1.64
CA LEU A 257 15.25 -1.09 -2.12
C LEU A 257 15.53 -0.20 -3.33
N PHE A 258 16.67 0.48 -3.32
CA PHE A 258 17.10 1.35 -4.41
C PHE A 258 18.60 1.63 -4.39
N THR A 259 19.16 1.87 -5.57
CA THR A 259 20.60 2.16 -5.77
C THR A 259 20.77 3.41 -6.63
N PRO A 260 21.58 4.40 -6.22
CA PRO A 260 21.90 5.54 -7.07
C PRO A 260 22.77 5.09 -8.25
N LEU A 261 22.46 5.56 -9.46
CA LEU A 261 23.24 5.31 -10.67
C LEU A 261 23.73 6.64 -11.27
N SER A 262 24.99 6.67 -11.71
CA SER A 262 25.48 7.73 -12.58
C SER A 262 24.81 7.66 -13.96
N GLN A 263 24.91 8.72 -14.76
CA GLN A 263 24.37 8.73 -16.13
C GLN A 263 24.93 7.59 -16.98
N ALA A 264 26.24 7.30 -16.87
CA ALA A 264 26.86 6.21 -17.61
C ALA A 264 26.31 4.84 -17.20
N GLN A 265 26.14 4.60 -15.89
CA GLN A 265 25.55 3.36 -15.37
C GLN A 265 24.07 3.24 -15.75
N ALA A 266 23.33 4.34 -15.68
CA ALA A 266 21.93 4.42 -16.09
C ALA A 266 21.76 4.06 -17.57
N SER A 267 22.54 4.67 -18.45
CA SER A 267 22.50 4.42 -19.90
C SER A 267 22.88 2.97 -20.22
N ALA A 268 23.96 2.47 -19.61
CA ALA A 268 24.38 1.07 -19.79
C ALA A 268 23.30 0.07 -19.37
N ARG A 269 22.59 0.36 -18.27
CA ARG A 269 21.51 -0.51 -17.78
C ARG A 269 20.25 -0.42 -18.61
N ALA A 270 19.89 0.78 -19.08
CA ALA A 270 18.73 1.01 -19.92
C ALA A 270 18.91 0.49 -21.36
N GLY A 271 20.15 0.38 -21.83
CA GLY A 271 20.46 -0.04 -23.20
C GLY A 271 20.31 1.07 -24.24
N LEU A 272 20.06 2.31 -23.80
CA LEU A 272 19.91 3.51 -24.61
C LEU A 272 20.63 4.68 -23.91
N SER A 273 20.98 5.73 -24.67
CA SER A 273 21.57 6.93 -24.08
C SER A 273 20.54 7.65 -23.22
N LEU A 274 20.90 7.97 -21.97
CA LEU A 274 20.04 8.70 -21.05
C LEU A 274 20.65 10.07 -20.69
N PRO A 275 19.83 11.11 -20.51
CA PRO A 275 20.31 12.46 -20.25
C PRO A 275 20.89 12.64 -18.84
N SER A 276 20.52 11.77 -17.89
CA SER A 276 20.97 11.85 -16.50
C SER A 276 21.03 10.49 -15.82
N GLY A 277 21.64 10.47 -14.63
CA GLY A 277 21.53 9.35 -13.70
C GLY A 277 20.21 9.38 -12.93
N GLY A 278 20.17 8.66 -11.81
CA GLY A 278 19.01 8.71 -10.94
C GLY A 278 19.00 7.61 -9.89
N LEU A 279 17.82 7.36 -9.34
CA LEU A 279 17.60 6.35 -8.31
C LEU A 279 16.94 5.11 -8.93
N PHE A 280 17.68 4.02 -8.97
CA PHE A 280 17.25 2.76 -9.57
C PHE A 280 16.58 1.86 -8.54
N TRP A 281 15.37 1.39 -8.85
CA TRP A 281 14.58 0.46 -8.05
C TRP A 281 14.73 -0.94 -8.65
N PRO A 282 15.57 -1.82 -8.09
CA PRO A 282 15.94 -3.09 -8.71
C PRO A 282 14.78 -4.06 -8.89
N GLN A 283 13.82 -4.05 -7.98
CA GLN A 283 12.61 -4.87 -8.06
C GLN A 283 11.44 -4.12 -8.73
N GLY A 284 11.66 -2.89 -9.20
CA GLY A 284 10.63 -2.12 -9.88
C GLY A 284 10.14 -2.84 -11.13
N ALA A 285 8.84 -2.77 -11.41
CA ALA A 285 8.24 -3.53 -12.51
C ALA A 285 7.40 -2.66 -13.43
N TRP A 286 7.16 -3.14 -14.65
CA TRP A 286 5.99 -2.75 -15.42
C TRP A 286 4.99 -3.91 -15.45
N LEU A 287 3.71 -3.60 -15.55
CA LEU A 287 2.61 -4.57 -15.60
C LEU A 287 1.59 -4.14 -16.64
N HIS A 288 1.05 -5.08 -17.42
CA HIS A 288 -0.24 -4.96 -18.10
C HIS A 288 -1.38 -5.22 -17.11
N PRO A 289 -2.05 -4.18 -16.58
CA PRO A 289 -2.98 -4.35 -15.47
C PRO A 289 -4.20 -5.24 -15.74
N PRO A 290 -4.80 -5.25 -16.95
CA PRO A 290 -5.89 -6.18 -17.25
C PRO A 290 -5.51 -7.65 -17.04
N SER A 291 -4.25 -8.05 -17.26
CA SER A 291 -3.82 -9.44 -17.02
C SER A 291 -3.88 -9.82 -15.55
N LEU A 292 -3.45 -8.92 -14.65
CA LEU A 292 -3.57 -9.16 -13.21
C LEU A 292 -5.04 -9.15 -12.77
N ILE A 293 -5.82 -8.19 -13.26
CA ILE A 293 -7.25 -8.07 -12.92
C ILE A 293 -8.04 -9.31 -13.34
N ALA A 294 -7.83 -9.78 -14.57
CA ALA A 294 -8.46 -11.01 -15.06
C ALA A 294 -8.08 -12.21 -14.18
N LYS A 295 -6.81 -12.32 -13.78
CA LYS A 295 -6.36 -13.41 -12.91
C LYS A 295 -6.94 -13.33 -11.49
N LEU A 296 -7.08 -12.13 -10.94
CA LEU A 296 -7.71 -11.89 -9.63
C LEU A 296 -9.21 -12.26 -9.64
N LEU A 297 -9.91 -11.96 -10.73
CA LEU A 297 -11.33 -12.27 -10.88
C LEU A 297 -11.59 -13.74 -11.26
N ALA A 298 -10.58 -14.46 -11.74
CA ALA A 298 -10.67 -15.87 -12.10
C ALA A 298 -10.66 -16.80 -10.88
N HIS A 299 -11.73 -16.75 -10.08
CA HIS A 299 -11.93 -17.59 -8.90
C HIS A 299 -13.37 -18.11 -8.85
N PRO A 300 -13.63 -19.37 -8.47
CA PRO A 300 -14.97 -19.97 -8.50
C PRO A 300 -16.02 -19.26 -7.63
N ASN A 301 -15.58 -18.60 -6.55
CA ASN A 301 -16.47 -17.81 -5.68
C ASN A 301 -16.75 -16.38 -6.19
N ILE A 302 -16.20 -15.98 -7.34
CA ILE A 302 -16.39 -14.65 -7.92
C ILE A 302 -17.28 -14.76 -9.15
N GLN A 303 -18.40 -14.06 -9.14
CA GLN A 303 -19.26 -13.86 -10.30
C GLN A 303 -19.13 -12.42 -10.80
N VAL A 304 -18.77 -12.23 -12.07
CA VAL A 304 -18.62 -10.91 -12.69
C VAL A 304 -19.78 -10.64 -13.64
N HIS A 305 -20.41 -9.47 -13.51
CA HIS A 305 -21.44 -8.97 -14.43
C HIS A 305 -20.92 -7.70 -15.11
N GLU A 306 -20.48 -7.83 -16.34
CA GLU A 306 -20.17 -6.71 -17.24
C GLU A 306 -21.45 -6.10 -17.82
N GLN A 307 -21.34 -4.89 -18.39
CA GLN A 307 -22.48 -4.13 -18.91
C GLN A 307 -23.59 -3.88 -17.86
N TYR A 308 -23.24 -3.96 -16.59
CA TYR A 308 -24.13 -3.75 -15.45
C TYR A 308 -23.90 -2.36 -14.86
N ARG A 309 -24.57 -1.36 -15.44
CA ARG A 309 -24.51 0.01 -14.91
C ARG A 309 -25.45 0.13 -13.70
N VAL A 310 -24.88 0.22 -12.51
CA VAL A 310 -25.64 0.45 -11.27
C VAL A 310 -26.37 1.80 -11.34
N SER A 311 -27.66 1.78 -11.02
CA SER A 311 -28.54 2.96 -11.03
C SER A 311 -29.05 3.29 -9.62
N ARG A 312 -29.22 2.28 -8.77
CA ARG A 312 -29.77 2.44 -7.41
C ARG A 312 -29.11 1.45 -6.45
N ILE A 313 -28.85 1.93 -5.24
CA ILE A 313 -28.30 1.15 -4.13
C ILE A 313 -29.16 1.45 -2.91
N GLU A 314 -29.74 0.40 -2.33
CA GLU A 314 -30.61 0.52 -1.16
C GLU A 314 -30.28 -0.54 -0.14
N HIS A 315 -30.52 -0.21 1.14
CA HIS A 315 -30.41 -1.16 2.22
C HIS A 315 -31.78 -1.36 2.87
N GLY A 316 -32.23 -2.61 2.97
CA GLY A 316 -33.52 -2.99 3.54
C GLY A 316 -33.51 -4.47 3.90
N ASP A 317 -34.31 -4.86 4.89
CA ASP A 317 -34.45 -6.26 5.31
C ASP A 317 -33.11 -6.95 5.66
N GLY A 318 -32.14 -6.17 6.16
CA GLY A 318 -30.80 -6.66 6.54
C GLY A 318 -29.84 -6.94 5.38
N ALA A 319 -30.18 -6.51 4.16
CA ALA A 319 -29.33 -6.68 2.98
C ALA A 319 -29.27 -5.43 2.11
N TRP A 320 -28.19 -5.34 1.33
CA TRP A 320 -28.08 -4.40 0.22
C TRP A 320 -28.79 -4.96 -1.01
N ARG A 321 -29.47 -4.08 -1.75
CA ARG A 321 -30.02 -4.33 -3.08
C ARG A 321 -29.40 -3.35 -4.06
N VAL A 322 -28.81 -3.87 -5.13
CA VAL A 322 -28.12 -3.10 -6.17
C VAL A 322 -28.77 -3.37 -7.52
N SER A 323 -29.43 -2.37 -8.11
CA SER A 323 -30.15 -2.51 -9.38
C SER A 323 -29.50 -1.72 -10.52
N SER A 324 -29.80 -2.13 -11.76
CA SER A 324 -29.37 -1.48 -12.99
C SER A 324 -30.52 -0.76 -13.70
N HIS A 325 -30.18 0.13 -14.64
CA HIS A 325 -31.15 0.78 -15.54
C HIS A 325 -31.86 -0.19 -16.50
N GLN A 326 -31.36 -1.42 -16.69
CA GLN A 326 -31.95 -2.41 -17.61
C GLN A 326 -33.20 -3.12 -17.05
N GLY A 327 -33.72 -2.72 -15.87
CA GLY A 327 -34.98 -3.17 -15.28
C GLY A 327 -34.81 -3.85 -13.91
N ASP A 328 -35.86 -3.83 -13.07
CA ASP A 328 -35.86 -4.34 -11.68
C ASP A 328 -35.60 -5.85 -11.55
N GLN A 329 -35.73 -6.63 -12.62
CA GLN A 329 -35.51 -8.09 -12.58
C GLN A 329 -34.04 -8.51 -12.52
N ALA A 330 -33.10 -7.57 -12.71
CA ALA A 330 -31.67 -7.85 -12.65
C ALA A 330 -31.01 -7.40 -11.34
N SER A 331 -31.75 -7.18 -10.25
CA SER A 331 -31.16 -6.71 -9.00
C SER A 331 -30.31 -7.79 -8.31
N HIS A 332 -29.16 -7.40 -7.78
CA HIS A 332 -28.33 -8.24 -6.92
C HIS A 332 -28.57 -7.90 -5.45
N SER A 333 -28.63 -8.92 -4.59
CA SER A 333 -28.69 -8.74 -3.15
C SER A 333 -27.44 -9.32 -2.49
N ALA A 334 -26.95 -8.66 -1.44
CA ALA A 334 -25.76 -9.06 -0.69
C ALA A 334 -25.83 -8.53 0.74
N SER A 335 -25.20 -9.23 1.70
CA SER A 335 -25.14 -8.75 3.09
C SER A 335 -24.15 -7.60 3.28
N HIS A 336 -23.16 -7.48 2.38
CA HIS A 336 -22.13 -6.45 2.39
C HIS A 336 -21.96 -5.81 1.02
N LEU A 337 -21.53 -4.54 1.01
CA LEU A 337 -21.31 -3.76 -0.21
C LEU A 337 -19.95 -3.05 -0.15
N VAL A 338 -19.18 -3.15 -1.23
CA VAL A 338 -17.92 -2.40 -1.39
C VAL A 338 -17.97 -1.54 -2.66
N LEU A 339 -17.77 -0.23 -2.52
CA LEU A 339 -17.71 0.69 -3.65
C LEU A 339 -16.27 0.90 -4.12
N CYS A 340 -15.97 0.42 -5.33
CA CYS A 340 -14.66 0.46 -5.99
C CYS A 340 -14.70 1.23 -7.34
N GLN A 341 -15.66 2.13 -7.52
CA GLN A 341 -16.00 2.79 -8.80
C GLN A 341 -15.14 4.04 -9.11
N GLY A 342 -13.95 4.16 -8.52
CA GLY A 342 -13.14 5.37 -8.65
C GLY A 342 -13.90 6.62 -8.21
N HIS A 343 -13.89 7.67 -9.04
CA HIS A 343 -14.52 8.95 -8.70
C HIS A 343 -16.06 8.90 -8.72
N LEU A 344 -16.64 7.85 -9.31
CA LEU A 344 -18.09 7.65 -9.39
C LEU A 344 -18.68 7.13 -8.07
N ALA A 345 -17.85 6.68 -7.12
CA ALA A 345 -18.32 6.24 -5.80
C ALA A 345 -19.17 7.30 -5.07
N ARG A 346 -18.99 8.59 -5.40
CA ARG A 346 -19.74 9.72 -4.85
C ARG A 346 -21.19 9.83 -5.33
N GLN A 347 -21.62 9.01 -6.29
CA GLN A 347 -22.95 9.08 -6.90
C GLN A 347 -24.06 8.45 -6.05
N PHE A 348 -23.69 7.66 -5.05
CA PHE A 348 -24.63 6.90 -4.22
C PHE A 348 -24.52 7.33 -2.74
N LEU A 349 -25.60 7.13 -1.97
CA LEU A 349 -25.60 7.15 -0.50
C LEU A 349 -25.02 8.42 0.17
N ASP A 350 -25.46 9.62 -0.22
CA ASP A 350 -24.98 10.92 0.30
C ASP A 350 -23.45 11.12 0.27
N LEU A 351 -22.74 10.33 -0.55
CA LEU A 351 -21.27 10.35 -0.64
C LEU A 351 -20.72 11.44 -1.56
N GLN A 352 -21.58 12.34 -2.08
CA GLN A 352 -21.20 13.47 -2.94
C GLN A 352 -20.13 14.40 -2.35
N HIS A 353 -19.99 14.39 -1.02
CA HIS A 353 -19.05 15.21 -0.27
C HIS A 353 -17.71 14.53 0.02
N LEU A 354 -17.49 13.29 -0.46
CA LEU A 354 -16.15 12.73 -0.48
C LEU A 354 -15.27 13.57 -1.43
N PRO A 355 -14.09 14.03 -1.01
CA PRO A 355 -13.23 14.89 -1.83
C PRO A 355 -12.48 14.08 -2.89
N LEU A 356 -13.24 13.52 -3.83
CA LEU A 356 -12.77 12.71 -4.95
C LEU A 356 -12.59 13.60 -6.18
N THR A 357 -11.34 13.71 -6.64
CA THR A 357 -10.99 14.48 -7.84
C THR A 357 -10.81 13.53 -9.01
N PRO A 358 -11.64 13.63 -10.07
CA PRO A 358 -11.34 12.96 -11.33
C PRO A 358 -10.10 13.60 -11.96
N VAL A 359 -9.17 12.77 -12.39
CA VAL A 359 -7.93 13.21 -13.04
C VAL A 359 -7.78 12.45 -14.34
N ARG A 360 -8.03 13.12 -15.45
CA ARG A 360 -7.76 12.57 -16.78
C ARG A 360 -6.24 12.42 -16.98
N GLY A 361 -5.84 11.33 -17.63
CA GLY A 361 -4.52 11.20 -18.22
C GLY A 361 -4.54 10.36 -19.49
N GLN A 362 -3.76 10.80 -20.47
CA GLN A 362 -3.54 10.16 -21.76
C GLN A 362 -2.14 9.53 -21.77
N VAL A 363 -2.07 8.23 -22.08
CA VAL A 363 -0.84 7.53 -22.43
C VAL A 363 -0.77 7.38 -23.94
N THR A 364 0.44 7.37 -24.47
CA THR A 364 0.73 7.19 -25.89
C THR A 364 1.34 5.82 -26.13
N HIS A 365 0.94 5.17 -27.22
CA HIS A 365 1.51 3.92 -27.70
C HIS A 365 2.25 4.15 -29.03
N ARG A 366 3.42 3.52 -29.17
CA ARG A 366 4.20 3.53 -30.42
C ARG A 366 4.79 2.16 -30.71
N PRO A 367 4.80 1.72 -31.98
CA PRO A 367 5.50 0.50 -32.34
C PRO A 367 6.99 0.65 -32.05
N ARG A 368 7.63 -0.44 -31.64
CA ARG A 368 9.07 -0.46 -31.42
C ARG A 368 9.82 -0.15 -32.73
N PRO A 369 10.76 0.82 -32.76
CA PRO A 369 11.60 1.04 -33.93
C PRO A 369 12.60 -0.11 -34.07
N LEU A 370 12.79 -0.61 -35.30
CA LEU A 370 13.58 -1.82 -35.59
C LEU A 370 15.08 -1.53 -35.74
N ASP A 371 15.44 -0.28 -35.99
CA ASP A 371 16.79 0.25 -36.20
C ASP A 371 17.54 0.57 -34.91
N GLN A 372 16.89 0.42 -33.75
CA GLN A 372 17.48 0.68 -32.44
C GLN A 372 17.28 -0.47 -31.44
N ALA A 373 18.19 -0.52 -30.46
CA ALA A 373 18.04 -1.43 -29.32
C ALA A 373 16.77 -1.10 -28.51
N PRO A 374 16.11 -2.10 -27.90
CA PRO A 374 14.98 -1.83 -27.03
C PRO A 374 15.46 -1.28 -25.70
N LEU A 375 14.65 -0.40 -25.11
CA LEU A 375 14.78 -0.04 -23.71
C LEU A 375 14.65 -1.29 -22.83
N ARG A 376 15.59 -1.50 -21.91
CA ARG A 376 15.68 -2.71 -21.06
C ARG A 376 15.05 -2.56 -19.69
N ILE A 377 14.97 -1.34 -19.17
CA ILE A 377 14.39 -1.02 -17.86
C ILE A 377 13.34 0.08 -18.02
N ALA A 378 12.34 0.13 -17.15
CA ALA A 378 11.39 1.23 -17.18
C ALA A 378 12.02 2.54 -16.68
N LEU A 379 11.62 3.67 -17.27
CA LEU A 379 12.07 5.00 -16.89
C LEU A 379 10.91 5.80 -16.29
N SER A 380 11.21 6.59 -15.27
CA SER A 380 10.27 7.50 -14.63
C SER A 380 10.92 8.85 -14.33
N GLY A 381 10.12 9.91 -14.34
CA GLY A 381 10.47 11.27 -13.93
C GLY A 381 9.19 12.11 -13.79
N HIS A 382 9.07 13.13 -14.64
CA HIS A 382 7.84 13.90 -14.86
C HIS A 382 6.75 13.06 -15.55
N SER A 383 7.17 12.04 -16.29
CA SER A 383 6.38 11.10 -17.04
C SER A 383 6.95 9.69 -16.83
N TYR A 384 6.55 8.71 -17.63
CA TYR A 384 7.17 7.39 -17.66
C TYR A 384 7.22 6.80 -19.06
N VAL A 385 8.10 5.83 -19.25
CA VAL A 385 8.11 4.93 -20.41
C VAL A 385 8.49 3.52 -19.93
N SER A 386 7.75 2.51 -20.39
CA SER A 386 8.09 1.10 -20.15
C SER A 386 8.90 0.52 -21.30
N PRO A 387 9.68 -0.57 -21.07
CA PRO A 387 10.18 -1.42 -22.13
C PRO A 387 9.05 -1.85 -23.10
N PRO A 388 9.37 -2.12 -24.37
CA PRO A 388 8.36 -2.51 -25.34
C PRO A 388 7.77 -3.88 -24.97
N TRP A 389 6.45 -4.00 -25.01
CA TRP A 389 5.74 -5.25 -24.80
C TRP A 389 4.82 -5.56 -25.97
N GLN A 390 4.97 -6.76 -26.56
CA GLN A 390 4.42 -7.14 -27.87
C GLN A 390 4.66 -6.03 -28.92
N ASP A 391 5.95 -5.67 -29.07
CA ASP A 391 6.45 -4.69 -30.05
C ASP A 391 5.84 -3.28 -29.95
N GLN A 392 5.33 -2.90 -28.78
CA GLN A 392 4.74 -1.58 -28.52
C GLN A 392 5.33 -0.96 -27.26
N TYR A 393 5.78 0.28 -27.35
CA TYR A 393 6.07 1.14 -26.22
C TYR A 393 4.80 1.77 -25.66
N CYS A 394 4.79 2.01 -24.35
CA CYS A 394 3.78 2.79 -23.66
C CYS A 394 4.48 3.88 -22.84
N PHE A 395 4.12 5.13 -23.07
CA PHE A 395 4.71 6.27 -22.37
C PHE A 395 3.69 7.37 -22.10
N GLY A 396 4.05 8.32 -21.24
CA GLY A 396 3.17 9.37 -20.77
C GLY A 396 3.13 9.42 -19.23
N ALA A 397 2.20 10.11 -18.61
CA ALA A 397 0.94 10.57 -19.16
C ALA A 397 0.70 12.04 -18.85
N SER A 398 -0.17 12.65 -19.66
CA SER A 398 -0.81 13.91 -19.30
C SER A 398 -1.54 13.82 -17.95
N PHE A 399 -1.80 14.99 -17.38
CA PHE A 399 -2.47 15.15 -16.10
C PHE A 399 -3.42 16.34 -16.17
N GLN A 400 -4.73 16.08 -16.20
CA GLN A 400 -5.75 17.11 -16.22
C GLN A 400 -6.77 16.85 -15.12
N ALA A 401 -6.73 17.66 -14.06
CA ALA A 401 -7.68 17.60 -12.96
C ALA A 401 -9.07 18.09 -13.42
N HIS A 402 -10.12 17.50 -12.85
CA HIS A 402 -11.53 17.84 -13.10
C HIS A 402 -12.02 17.59 -14.53
N VAL A 403 -11.22 16.96 -15.39
CA VAL A 403 -11.63 16.54 -16.74
C VAL A 403 -12.07 15.08 -16.70
N THR A 404 -13.22 14.79 -17.31
CA THR A 404 -13.83 13.43 -17.36
C THR A 404 -14.01 12.89 -18.77
N ASP A 405 -13.70 13.68 -19.81
CA ASP A 405 -13.67 13.20 -21.19
C ASP A 405 -12.54 12.17 -21.40
N THR A 406 -12.72 11.24 -22.34
CA THR A 406 -11.76 10.17 -22.67
C THR A 406 -11.34 10.16 -24.14
N ALA A 407 -11.75 11.14 -24.95
CA ALA A 407 -11.30 11.27 -26.34
C ALA A 407 -9.80 11.60 -26.38
N LEU A 408 -9.02 10.99 -27.27
CA LEU A 408 -7.59 11.30 -27.41
C LEU A 408 -7.40 12.70 -28.01
N THR A 409 -6.38 13.43 -27.56
CA THR A 409 -6.08 14.78 -28.07
C THR A 409 -4.66 14.86 -28.63
N VAL A 410 -4.50 15.66 -29.69
CA VAL A 410 -3.19 15.97 -30.30
C VAL A 410 -2.28 16.76 -29.36
N THR A 411 -2.87 17.62 -28.53
CA THR A 411 -2.13 18.41 -27.54
C THR A 411 -1.49 17.53 -26.47
N GLU A 412 -2.22 16.54 -25.95
CA GLU A 412 -1.67 15.60 -24.97
C GLU A 412 -0.69 14.62 -25.60
N GLU A 413 -0.87 14.28 -26.87
CA GLU A 413 0.08 13.46 -27.64
C GLU A 413 1.43 14.19 -27.76
N ALA A 414 1.42 15.45 -28.19
CA ALA A 414 2.61 16.28 -28.28
C ALA A 414 3.26 16.48 -26.91
N ALA A 415 2.46 16.66 -25.84
CA ALA A 415 2.98 16.76 -24.49
C ALA A 415 3.66 15.46 -24.02
N ASN A 416 3.08 14.29 -24.33
CA ASN A 416 3.70 13.00 -24.01
C ASN A 416 5.02 12.79 -24.76
N LEU A 417 5.10 13.18 -26.04
CA LEU A 417 6.33 13.12 -26.83
C LEU A 417 7.42 14.06 -26.27
N SER A 418 7.06 15.29 -25.94
CA SER A 418 7.98 16.24 -25.30
C SER A 418 8.48 15.74 -23.94
N GLN A 419 7.61 15.10 -23.15
CA GLN A 419 8.01 14.49 -21.89
C GLN A 419 8.90 13.24 -22.09
N LEU A 420 8.67 12.48 -23.16
CA LEU A 420 9.53 11.35 -23.52
C LEU A 420 10.92 11.83 -23.92
N ASP A 421 11.03 12.95 -24.65
CA ASP A 421 12.31 13.55 -25.03
C ASP A 421 13.17 13.87 -23.78
N ALA A 422 12.55 14.41 -22.73
CA ALA A 422 13.23 14.65 -21.45
C ALA A 422 13.69 13.37 -20.73
N LEU A 423 13.10 12.21 -21.00
CA LEU A 423 13.45 10.93 -20.38
C LEU A 423 14.43 10.11 -21.23
N CYS A 424 14.22 10.06 -22.54
CA CYS A 424 14.98 9.28 -23.50
C CYS A 424 14.90 9.94 -24.90
N PRO A 425 15.81 10.87 -25.22
CA PRO A 425 15.84 11.60 -26.49
C PRO A 425 15.86 10.68 -27.72
N ASP A 426 16.65 9.61 -27.67
CA ASP A 426 16.78 8.63 -28.77
C ASP A 426 15.40 8.05 -29.16
N LEU A 427 14.57 7.70 -28.18
CA LEU A 427 13.21 7.18 -28.42
C LEU A 427 12.27 8.26 -28.97
N ALA A 428 12.33 9.47 -28.42
CA ALA A 428 11.49 10.57 -28.88
C ALA A 428 11.81 10.93 -30.34
N GLN A 429 13.09 11.02 -30.69
CA GLN A 429 13.55 11.26 -32.05
C GLN A 429 13.11 10.15 -33.01
N ALA A 430 13.22 8.88 -32.61
CA ALA A 430 12.81 7.75 -33.43
C ALA A 430 11.30 7.70 -33.69
N PHE A 431 10.47 8.14 -32.75
CA PHE A 431 9.02 8.23 -32.95
C PHE A 431 8.60 9.44 -33.80
N GLY A 432 9.37 10.53 -33.74
CA GLY A 432 9.07 11.77 -34.42
C GLY A 432 7.70 12.36 -34.06
N ASP A 433 7.31 13.39 -34.81
CA ASP A 433 5.98 13.97 -34.69
C ASP A 433 4.97 13.12 -35.46
N ALA A 434 4.02 12.51 -34.75
CA ALA A 434 2.89 11.82 -35.37
C ALA A 434 1.61 12.64 -35.17
N PRO A 435 0.89 13.02 -36.24
CA PRO A 435 -0.28 13.88 -36.14
C PRO A 435 -1.52 13.16 -35.57
N THR A 436 -1.52 11.82 -35.54
CA THR A 436 -2.65 11.02 -35.06
C THR A 436 -2.35 10.43 -33.69
N PRO A 437 -3.06 10.84 -32.63
CA PRO A 437 -2.90 10.26 -31.30
C PRO A 437 -3.19 8.77 -31.31
N ALA A 438 -2.29 7.99 -30.72
CA ALA A 438 -2.46 6.56 -30.53
C ALA A 438 -2.17 6.20 -29.08
N GLY A 439 -3.11 5.54 -28.41
CA GLY A 439 -2.96 5.28 -26.98
C GLY A 439 -4.28 5.12 -26.25
N LYS A 440 -4.32 5.60 -25.01
CA LYS A 440 -5.52 5.56 -24.17
C LYS A 440 -5.60 6.81 -23.29
N ALA A 441 -6.77 7.43 -23.21
CA ALA A 441 -7.09 8.38 -22.16
C ALA A 441 -8.08 7.78 -21.17
N ALA A 442 -7.83 7.97 -19.88
CA ALA A 442 -8.68 7.43 -18.83
C ALA A 442 -8.73 8.35 -17.60
N ILE A 443 -9.77 8.18 -16.79
CA ILE A 443 -10.06 9.04 -15.63
C ILE A 443 -9.64 8.33 -14.35
N ARG A 444 -8.52 8.78 -13.77
CA ARG A 444 -8.07 8.38 -12.43
C ARG A 444 -8.95 9.06 -11.39
N CYS A 445 -8.93 8.52 -10.17
CA CYS A 445 -9.54 9.16 -9.01
C CYS A 445 -8.46 9.40 -7.99
N ASP A 446 -8.25 10.65 -7.61
CA ASP A 446 -7.36 11.02 -6.50
C ASP A 446 -8.17 11.61 -5.35
N SER A 447 -7.58 11.63 -4.17
CA SER A 447 -8.12 12.35 -3.02
C SER A 447 -7.33 13.64 -2.79
N HIS A 448 -7.87 14.56 -2.00
CA HIS A 448 -7.21 15.83 -1.71
C HIS A 448 -5.86 15.69 -0.99
N ASP A 449 -5.67 14.62 -0.19
CA ASP A 449 -4.41 14.35 0.51
C ASP A 449 -3.53 13.29 -0.18
N HIS A 450 -3.90 12.88 -1.41
CA HIS A 450 -3.20 11.90 -2.23
C HIS A 450 -3.03 10.52 -1.57
N LEU A 451 -3.86 10.22 -0.56
CA LEU A 451 -4.00 8.90 0.02
C LEU A 451 -5.30 8.26 -0.45
N PRO A 452 -5.35 6.93 -0.67
CA PRO A 452 -6.59 6.23 -0.93
C PRO A 452 -7.68 6.50 0.12
N VAL A 453 -8.93 6.28 -0.27
CA VAL A 453 -10.10 6.35 0.59
C VAL A 453 -10.61 4.92 0.78
N VAL A 454 -10.29 4.34 1.95
CA VAL A 454 -10.44 2.91 2.22
C VAL A 454 -10.98 2.69 3.62
N GLY A 455 -12.06 1.92 3.74
CA GLY A 455 -12.64 1.55 5.02
C GLY A 455 -14.16 1.71 5.07
N PRO A 456 -14.76 1.53 6.25
CA PRO A 456 -16.20 1.70 6.44
C PRO A 456 -16.57 3.18 6.35
N ILE A 457 -17.84 3.44 6.01
CA ILE A 457 -18.34 4.79 5.85
C ILE A 457 -19.76 4.93 6.41
N GLY A 458 -20.06 6.10 6.97
CA GLY A 458 -21.36 6.45 7.54
C GLY A 458 -21.98 7.68 6.87
N PRO A 459 -23.25 7.99 7.20
CA PRO A 459 -23.92 9.19 6.72
C PRO A 459 -23.25 10.45 7.29
N ARG A 460 -22.73 11.32 6.40
CA ARG A 460 -22.07 12.59 6.77
C ARG A 460 -22.91 13.44 7.75
N PRO A 461 -24.24 13.62 7.59
CA PRO A 461 -25.04 14.42 8.52
C PRO A 461 -25.01 13.89 9.97
N ARG A 462 -24.99 12.56 10.15
CA ARG A 462 -24.88 11.96 11.49
C ARG A 462 -23.49 12.16 12.06
N LEU A 463 -22.45 11.92 11.26
CA LEU A 463 -21.07 12.16 11.67
C LEU A 463 -20.85 13.62 12.13
N GLN A 464 -21.45 14.58 11.42
CA GLN A 464 -21.38 16.00 11.75
C GLN A 464 -22.12 16.36 13.03
N ALA A 465 -23.29 15.73 13.29
CA ALA A 465 -24.04 15.92 14.52
C ALA A 465 -23.32 15.28 15.72
N ASP A 466 -22.91 14.02 15.60
CA ASP A 466 -22.32 13.23 16.68
C ASP A 466 -20.96 13.81 17.15
N TYR A 467 -20.23 14.48 16.25
CA TYR A 467 -18.89 15.00 16.53
C TYR A 467 -18.77 16.52 16.43
N ALA A 468 -19.89 17.26 16.48
CA ALA A 468 -19.91 18.73 16.39
C ALA A 468 -19.01 19.42 17.43
N GLU A 469 -18.83 18.83 18.62
CA GLU A 469 -17.97 19.38 19.68
C GLU A 469 -16.49 19.51 19.26
N LEU A 470 -16.02 18.72 18.29
CA LEU A 470 -14.66 18.83 17.77
C LEU A 470 -14.38 20.18 17.08
N ALA A 471 -15.43 20.88 16.64
CA ALA A 471 -15.33 22.23 16.08
C ALA A 471 -15.06 23.30 17.17
N ILE A 472 -15.33 22.98 18.43
CA ILE A 472 -15.07 23.82 19.60
C ILE A 472 -13.72 23.45 20.20
N ASP A 473 -13.50 22.15 20.45
CA ASP A 473 -12.26 21.60 21.00
C ASP A 473 -11.86 20.31 20.27
N LYS A 474 -10.83 20.40 19.43
CA LYS A 474 -10.30 19.27 18.66
C LYS A 474 -9.74 18.13 19.52
N THR A 475 -9.50 18.38 20.81
CA THR A 475 -8.95 17.40 21.76
C THR A 475 -10.03 16.78 22.64
N ARG A 476 -11.30 17.17 22.47
CA ARG A 476 -12.43 16.61 23.20
C ARG A 476 -12.47 15.10 23.03
N ALA A 477 -12.44 14.38 24.15
CA ALA A 477 -12.75 12.96 24.17
C ALA A 477 -14.25 12.77 23.96
N ILE A 478 -14.62 12.09 22.87
CA ILE A 478 -16.01 11.75 22.55
C ILE A 478 -16.17 10.24 22.68
N ALA A 479 -17.17 9.79 23.43
CA ALA A 479 -17.48 8.37 23.62
C ALA A 479 -18.60 7.87 22.70
N THR A 480 -19.33 8.77 22.03
CA THR A 480 -20.42 8.45 21.12
C THR A 480 -19.92 7.53 19.98
N PRO A 481 -20.44 6.30 19.87
CA PRO A 481 -20.07 5.38 18.79
C PRO A 481 -20.36 5.98 17.41
N CYS A 482 -19.55 5.64 16.43
CA CYS A 482 -19.75 6.14 15.06
C CYS A 482 -20.92 5.44 14.38
N SER A 483 -21.82 6.24 13.82
CA SER A 483 -22.92 5.77 12.98
C SER A 483 -22.40 5.41 11.57
N PHE A 484 -22.08 4.14 11.33
CA PHE A 484 -21.73 3.64 10.00
C PHE A 484 -22.98 3.24 9.20
N TYR A 485 -22.89 3.28 7.86
CA TYR A 485 -23.85 2.54 7.04
C TYR A 485 -23.62 1.04 7.30
N PRO A 486 -24.70 0.23 7.41
CA PRO A 486 -24.55 -1.19 7.68
C PRO A 486 -23.69 -1.86 6.61
N ASN A 487 -22.57 -2.49 6.99
CA ASN A 487 -21.79 -3.36 6.10
C ASN A 487 -21.31 -2.72 4.78
N LEU A 488 -21.16 -1.39 4.76
CA LEU A 488 -20.74 -0.63 3.59
C LEU A 488 -19.30 -0.15 3.72
N TYR A 489 -18.50 -0.47 2.70
CA TYR A 489 -17.10 -0.09 2.60
C TYR A 489 -16.83 0.63 1.29
N VAL A 490 -15.75 1.42 1.28
CA VAL A 490 -15.20 2.04 0.08
C VAL A 490 -13.75 1.62 -0.10
N ASN A 491 -13.31 1.48 -1.34
CA ASN A 491 -11.91 1.28 -1.71
C ASN A 491 -11.65 2.05 -3.01
N THR A 492 -11.28 3.33 -2.89
CA THR A 492 -11.20 4.25 -4.02
C THR A 492 -10.06 5.27 -3.85
N ALA A 493 -9.94 6.21 -4.80
CA ALA A 493 -9.03 7.34 -4.76
C ALA A 493 -7.53 6.98 -4.74
N HIS A 494 -7.12 5.92 -5.44
CA HIS A 494 -5.72 5.49 -5.49
C HIS A 494 -4.80 6.34 -6.40
N GLY A 495 -5.34 7.36 -7.05
CA GLY A 495 -4.61 8.28 -7.92
C GLY A 495 -3.87 7.56 -9.05
N THR A 496 -2.63 7.97 -9.28
CA THR A 496 -1.70 7.36 -10.25
C THR A 496 -0.96 6.13 -9.71
N ARG A 497 -1.22 5.73 -8.46
CA ARG A 497 -0.46 4.71 -7.73
C ARG A 497 -1.31 3.48 -7.36
N GLY A 498 -2.42 3.29 -8.08
CA GLY A 498 -3.37 2.21 -7.83
C GLY A 498 -2.78 0.81 -7.96
N LEU A 499 -1.84 0.61 -8.88
CA LEU A 499 -1.18 -0.69 -9.01
C LEU A 499 -0.44 -1.12 -7.75
N ALA A 500 0.22 -0.19 -7.05
CA ALA A 500 0.92 -0.50 -5.81
C ALA A 500 -0.03 -0.54 -4.59
N THR A 501 -1.00 0.36 -4.52
CA THR A 501 -1.77 0.58 -3.28
C THR A 501 -3.07 -0.23 -3.21
N ALA A 502 -3.75 -0.44 -4.33
CA ALA A 502 -5.07 -1.07 -4.34
C ALA A 502 -5.07 -2.54 -3.92
N PRO A 503 -4.08 -3.38 -4.29
CA PRO A 503 -4.02 -4.76 -3.81
C PRO A 503 -3.97 -4.86 -2.28
N LEU A 504 -3.04 -4.15 -1.65
CA LEU A 504 -2.91 -4.15 -0.18
C LEU A 504 -4.18 -3.63 0.51
N CYS A 505 -4.77 -2.55 -0.03
CA CYS A 505 -6.03 -1.99 0.51
C CYS A 505 -7.22 -2.94 0.33
N GLY A 506 -7.27 -3.69 -0.78
CA GLY A 506 -8.33 -4.68 -1.02
C GLY A 506 -8.29 -5.82 0.00
N PHE A 507 -7.09 -6.30 0.33
CA PHE A 507 -6.89 -7.27 1.42
C PHE A 507 -7.23 -6.69 2.79
N ALA A 508 -6.89 -5.41 3.04
CA ALA A 508 -7.25 -4.74 4.29
C ALA A 508 -8.78 -4.69 4.50
N VAL A 509 -9.54 -4.32 3.46
CA VAL A 509 -11.01 -4.33 3.50
C VAL A 509 -11.55 -5.75 3.75
N ALA A 510 -11.01 -6.76 3.06
CA ALA A 510 -11.44 -8.15 3.26
C ALA A 510 -11.18 -8.63 4.69
N HIS A 511 -10.02 -8.31 5.27
CA HIS A 511 -9.69 -8.67 6.65
C HIS A 511 -10.61 -7.97 7.65
N GLU A 512 -10.90 -6.69 7.45
CA GLU A 512 -11.81 -5.95 8.33
C GLU A 512 -13.23 -6.51 8.29
N LEU A 513 -13.75 -6.80 7.08
CA LEU A 513 -15.05 -7.45 6.88
C LEU A 513 -15.14 -8.79 7.63
N LEU A 514 -14.07 -9.59 7.60
CA LEU A 514 -14.02 -10.92 8.22
C LEU A 514 -13.63 -10.91 9.70
N GLY A 515 -13.38 -9.74 10.29
CA GLY A 515 -12.90 -9.64 11.68
C GLY A 515 -11.48 -10.18 11.90
N HIS A 516 -10.68 -10.31 10.84
CA HIS A 516 -9.29 -10.73 10.90
C HIS A 516 -8.36 -9.57 11.31
N SER A 517 -7.14 -9.90 11.75
CA SER A 517 -6.11 -8.89 11.98
C SER A 517 -5.78 -8.13 10.69
N SER A 518 -5.79 -6.81 10.76
CA SER A 518 -5.54 -5.93 9.62
C SER A 518 -4.12 -6.10 9.04
N THR A 519 -4.00 -6.03 7.70
CA THR A 519 -2.72 -5.93 6.98
C THR A 519 -2.06 -4.55 7.08
N LEU A 520 -2.81 -3.55 7.58
CA LEU A 520 -2.38 -2.18 7.80
C LEU A 520 -2.30 -1.87 9.29
N SER A 521 -1.31 -1.06 9.69
CA SER A 521 -1.23 -0.49 11.04
C SER A 521 -2.42 0.42 11.34
N ASP A 522 -2.70 0.64 12.62
CA ASP A 522 -3.81 1.50 13.07
C ASP A 522 -3.67 2.92 12.53
N ALA A 523 -2.47 3.48 12.59
CA ALA A 523 -2.16 4.80 12.03
C ALA A 523 -2.45 4.86 10.52
N MET A 524 -2.11 3.81 9.78
CA MET A 524 -2.41 3.74 8.35
C MET A 524 -3.91 3.62 8.10
N ARG A 525 -4.63 2.78 8.84
CA ARG A 525 -6.10 2.68 8.73
C ARG A 525 -6.75 4.04 8.96
N GLN A 526 -6.36 4.78 10.00
CA GLN A 526 -6.85 6.13 10.25
C GLN A 526 -6.50 7.11 9.13
N ALA A 527 -5.30 7.02 8.55
CA ALA A 527 -4.86 7.85 7.44
C ALA A 527 -5.60 7.56 6.13
N LEU A 528 -6.12 6.34 5.94
CA LEU A 528 -6.91 5.95 4.77
C LEU A 528 -8.42 6.03 4.99
N HIS A 529 -8.86 6.17 6.25
CA HIS A 529 -10.26 6.12 6.62
C HIS A 529 -11.08 7.20 5.89
N PRO A 530 -12.30 6.89 5.40
CA PRO A 530 -13.11 7.88 4.67
C PRO A 530 -13.49 9.09 5.52
N HIS A 531 -13.81 8.87 6.80
CA HIS A 531 -14.20 9.94 7.73
C HIS A 531 -13.09 10.95 8.04
N ARG A 532 -11.81 10.67 7.71
CA ARG A 532 -10.69 11.59 8.02
C ARG A 532 -10.92 12.99 7.46
N PHE A 533 -11.55 13.09 6.29
CA PHE A 533 -11.85 14.37 5.65
C PHE A 533 -12.92 15.14 6.39
N TRP A 534 -14.02 14.46 6.72
CA TRP A 534 -15.15 15.08 7.40
C TRP A 534 -14.79 15.49 8.83
N ILE A 535 -14.01 14.67 9.55
CA ILE A 535 -13.50 15.05 10.88
C ILE A 535 -12.57 16.26 10.79
N ARG A 536 -11.65 16.30 9.82
CA ARG A 536 -10.79 17.49 9.59
C ARG A 536 -11.63 18.73 9.23
N GLN A 537 -12.69 18.58 8.45
CA GLN A 537 -13.62 19.67 8.09
C GLN A 537 -14.36 20.21 9.32
N ILE A 538 -14.92 19.33 10.15
CA ILE A 538 -15.59 19.68 11.41
C ILE A 538 -14.63 20.47 12.31
N ILE A 539 -13.42 19.95 12.54
CA ILE A 539 -12.38 20.61 13.35
C ILE A 539 -12.03 22.00 12.80
N ARG A 540 -11.99 22.16 11.48
CA ARG A 540 -11.64 23.43 10.82
C ARG A 540 -12.82 24.39 10.64
N ARG A 541 -14.04 23.99 11.04
CA ARG A 541 -15.29 24.74 10.77
C ARG A 541 -15.54 25.01 9.28
N GLN A 542 -15.10 24.10 8.42
CA GLN A 542 -15.32 24.18 6.98
C GLN A 542 -16.51 23.27 6.64
N GLY A 543 -17.67 23.87 6.43
CA GLY A 543 -18.93 23.17 6.10
C GLY A 543 -19.11 22.96 4.61
#